data_AF-E4KR91-F1
#
_entry.id   AF-E4KR91-F1
#
_cell.length_a   1.000
_cell.length_b   1.000
_cell.length_c   1.000
_cell.angle_alpha   90.00
_cell.angle_beta   90.00
_cell.angle_gamma   90.00
#
_symmetry.space_group_name_H-M   'P 1'
#
loop_
_entity.id
_entity.type
_entity.pdbx_description
1 polymer ?
#
loop_
_entity_poly.entity_id
_entity_poly.type
_entity_poly.pdbx_seq_one_letter_code
_entity_poly.pdbx_strand_id
1 'polypeptide(L)'
;MDESKYEELINAPYVLNMNVKDSEMRNVKDYLDNKIRESIMPNEKYDINTKADIEMNRKSDLESLKKVEFAMVFIIFILNVTKGYSSINLSLMSRKKEIGSLYSCGMDVDELKNIYRKEFIGEQIKSFIVAGITTLGVMIVISRIAPNLSLIILIRYYDYKLFLGFSIVVYAINLLIYKFSLKRILDRPTIDLIRTE
;
A
#
# COMPACT_ATOMS: atom_id res chain seq x y z
N MET A 1 -39.56 -8.45 -20.08
CA MET A 1 -38.36 -8.65 -20.90
C MET A 1 -37.75 -7.26 -21.03
N ASP A 2 -36.55 -7.05 -20.50
CA ASP A 2 -35.99 -5.72 -20.19
C ASP A 2 -35.52 -5.02 -21.48
N GLU A 3 -36.19 -3.94 -21.89
CA GLU A 3 -35.90 -3.18 -23.12
C GLU A 3 -34.47 -2.62 -23.14
N SER A 4 -33.92 -2.30 -21.96
CA SER A 4 -32.53 -1.84 -21.77
C SER A 4 -31.49 -2.85 -22.27
N LYS A 5 -31.78 -4.15 -22.13
CA LYS A 5 -30.90 -5.24 -22.53
C LYS A 5 -30.92 -5.48 -24.05
N TYR A 6 -31.98 -5.04 -24.73
CA TYR A 6 -32.10 -5.10 -26.20
C TYR A 6 -31.35 -3.94 -26.86
N GLU A 7 -31.40 -2.73 -26.30
CA GLU A 7 -30.63 -1.58 -26.80
C GLU A 7 -29.11 -1.81 -26.69
N GLU A 8 -28.65 -2.48 -25.63
CA GLU A 8 -27.24 -2.83 -25.43
C GLU A 8 -26.71 -3.81 -26.50
N LEU A 9 -27.57 -4.72 -26.99
CA LEU A 9 -27.26 -5.65 -28.08
C LEU A 9 -27.23 -4.97 -29.46
N ILE A 10 -28.04 -3.93 -29.67
CA ILE A 10 -28.13 -3.19 -30.94
C ILE A 10 -26.91 -2.28 -31.15
N ASN A 11 -26.33 -1.74 -30.05
CA ASN A 11 -25.20 -0.81 -30.10
C ASN A 11 -23.82 -1.47 -29.84
N ALA A 12 -23.75 -2.80 -29.79
CA ALA A 12 -22.50 -3.51 -29.57
C ALA A 12 -21.60 -3.42 -30.83
N PRO A 13 -20.30 -3.12 -30.68
CA PRO A 13 -19.39 -3.06 -31.82
C PRO A 13 -19.24 -4.44 -32.46
N TYR A 14 -19.27 -4.49 -33.80
CA TYR A 14 -18.92 -5.70 -34.55
C TYR A 14 -17.42 -5.98 -34.42
N VAL A 15 -17.07 -7.19 -33.94
CA VAL A 15 -15.67 -7.61 -33.77
C VAL A 15 -15.33 -8.69 -34.78
N LEU A 16 -14.35 -8.43 -35.66
CA LEU A 16 -13.84 -9.39 -36.63
C LEU A 16 -12.45 -9.90 -36.19
N ASN A 17 -12.36 -11.18 -35.85
CA ASN A 17 -11.09 -11.82 -35.52
C ASN A 17 -10.47 -12.49 -36.75
N MET A 18 -9.25 -12.10 -37.11
CA MET A 18 -8.51 -12.66 -38.23
C MET A 18 -7.22 -13.32 -37.76
N ASN A 19 -6.90 -14.49 -38.34
CA ASN A 19 -5.64 -15.17 -38.10
C ASN A 19 -4.68 -14.82 -39.24
N VAL A 20 -3.57 -14.16 -38.92
CA VAL A 20 -2.59 -13.66 -39.88
C VAL A 20 -1.20 -14.11 -39.42
N LYS A 21 -0.33 -14.49 -40.36
CA LYS A 21 1.06 -14.83 -40.04
C LYS A 21 1.79 -13.59 -39.53
N ASP A 22 2.62 -13.74 -38.51
CA ASP A 22 3.33 -12.62 -37.89
C ASP A 22 4.20 -11.83 -38.89
N SER A 23 4.79 -12.52 -39.88
CA SER A 23 5.59 -11.90 -40.96
C SER A 23 4.79 -10.97 -41.86
N GLU A 24 3.47 -11.15 -41.95
CA GLU A 24 2.57 -10.39 -42.83
C GLU A 24 1.70 -9.39 -42.04
N MET A 25 1.76 -9.43 -40.71
CA MET A 25 0.88 -8.67 -39.80
C MET A 25 0.87 -7.17 -40.09
N ARG A 26 2.04 -6.57 -40.35
CA ARG A 26 2.15 -5.14 -40.65
C ARG A 26 1.48 -4.78 -41.98
N ASN A 27 1.78 -5.54 -43.02
CA ASN A 27 1.23 -5.32 -44.36
C ASN A 27 -0.30 -5.51 -44.38
N VAL A 28 -0.79 -6.52 -43.66
CA VAL A 28 -2.23 -6.79 -43.54
C VAL A 28 -2.93 -5.70 -42.71
N LYS A 29 -2.31 -5.23 -41.61
CA LYS A 29 -2.85 -4.12 -40.82
C LYS A 29 -2.98 -2.85 -41.66
N ASP A 30 -1.94 -2.48 -42.40
CA ASP A 30 -1.93 -1.27 -43.23
C ASP A 30 -2.95 -1.37 -44.38
N TYR A 31 -3.06 -2.53 -45.02
CA TYR A 31 -4.08 -2.77 -46.05
C TYR A 31 -5.51 -2.66 -45.51
N LEU A 32 -5.78 -3.25 -44.33
CA LEU A 32 -7.09 -3.19 -43.70
C LEU A 32 -7.43 -1.76 -43.24
N ASP A 33 -6.46 -1.03 -42.69
CA ASP A 33 -6.65 0.37 -42.28
C ASP A 33 -7.09 1.22 -43.47
N ASN A 34 -6.36 1.13 -44.59
CA ASN A 34 -6.71 1.87 -45.81
C ASN A 34 -8.09 1.47 -46.35
N LYS A 35 -8.37 0.16 -46.44
CA LYS A 35 -9.63 -0.35 -46.99
C LYS A 35 -10.85 0.03 -46.14
N ILE A 36 -10.71 0.02 -44.82
CA ILE A 36 -11.79 0.43 -43.91
C ILE A 36 -11.98 1.94 -43.98
N ARG A 37 -10.91 2.75 -44.02
CA ARG A 37 -11.03 4.22 -44.19
C ARG A 37 -11.80 4.61 -45.45
N GLU A 38 -11.60 3.89 -46.54
CA GLU A 38 -12.29 4.13 -47.81
C GLU A 38 -13.78 3.73 -47.78
N SER A 39 -14.15 2.81 -46.89
CA SER A 39 -15.48 2.17 -46.91
C SER A 39 -16.38 2.57 -45.74
N ILE A 40 -15.82 3.19 -44.70
CA ILE A 40 -16.52 3.51 -43.46
C ILE A 40 -17.36 4.79 -43.59
N MET A 41 -18.56 4.80 -42.99
CA MET A 41 -19.40 6.00 -42.98
C MET A 41 -18.85 7.08 -42.01
N PRO A 42 -19.13 8.38 -42.23
CA PRO A 42 -18.62 9.46 -41.39
C PRO A 42 -18.95 9.37 -39.89
N ASN A 43 -20.00 8.62 -39.53
CA ASN A 43 -20.47 8.40 -38.17
C ASN A 43 -20.01 7.07 -37.55
N GLU A 44 -19.31 6.24 -38.31
CA GLU A 44 -18.79 4.95 -37.85
C GLU A 44 -17.34 5.09 -37.38
N LYS A 45 -16.97 4.32 -36.36
CA LYS A 45 -15.60 4.25 -35.83
C LYS A 45 -15.12 2.82 -35.88
N TYR A 46 -13.84 2.64 -36.18
CA TYR A 46 -13.19 1.34 -36.20
C TYR A 46 -11.86 1.43 -35.45
N ASP A 47 -11.41 0.27 -34.98
CA ASP A 47 -10.09 0.10 -34.40
C ASP A 47 -9.49 -1.23 -34.88
N ILE A 48 -8.19 -1.24 -35.18
CA ILE A 48 -7.47 -2.42 -35.65
C ILE A 48 -6.35 -2.70 -34.66
N ASN A 49 -6.63 -3.64 -33.76
CA ASN A 49 -5.68 -4.07 -32.75
C ASN A 49 -5.01 -5.38 -33.17
N THR A 50 -3.68 -5.40 -33.21
CA THR A 50 -2.95 -6.65 -33.35
C THR A 50 -2.82 -7.32 -31.97
N LYS A 51 -2.53 -8.63 -31.95
CA LYS A 51 -2.23 -9.33 -30.69
C LYS A 51 -1.07 -8.66 -29.93
N ALA A 52 -0.08 -8.14 -30.65
CA ALA A 52 1.05 -7.41 -30.07
C ALA A 52 0.60 -6.08 -29.43
N ASP A 53 -0.29 -5.33 -30.08
CA ASP A 53 -0.83 -4.07 -29.54
C ASP A 53 -1.65 -4.32 -28.26
N ILE A 54 -2.48 -5.37 -28.25
CA ILE A 54 -3.28 -5.76 -27.08
C ILE A 54 -2.36 -6.17 -25.92
N GLU A 55 -1.32 -6.95 -26.19
CA GLU A 55 -0.36 -7.37 -25.17
C GLU A 55 0.45 -6.19 -24.63
N MET A 56 0.84 -5.26 -25.50
CA MET A 56 1.58 -4.05 -25.13
C MET A 56 0.73 -3.10 -24.27
N ASN A 57 -0.51 -2.84 -24.67
CA ASN A 57 -1.45 -2.03 -23.90
C ASN A 57 -1.72 -2.68 -22.54
N ARG A 58 -1.94 -3.99 -22.49
CA ARG A 58 -2.11 -4.72 -21.22
C ARG A 58 -0.87 -4.63 -20.31
N LYS A 59 0.35 -4.68 -20.86
CA LYS A 59 1.58 -4.48 -20.09
C LYS A 59 1.67 -3.05 -19.55
N SER A 60 1.39 -2.04 -20.37
CA SER A 60 1.38 -0.62 -19.98
C SER A 60 0.35 -0.33 -18.88
N ASP A 61 -0.84 -0.91 -18.99
CA ASP A 61 -1.90 -0.78 -17.98
C ASP A 61 -1.47 -1.41 -16.65
N LEU A 62 -0.89 -2.61 -16.71
CA LEU A 62 -0.36 -3.27 -15.51
C LEU A 62 0.79 -2.48 -14.87
N GLU A 63 1.67 -1.86 -15.66
CA GLU A 63 2.71 -0.96 -15.14
C GLU A 63 2.12 0.28 -14.48
N SER A 64 1.08 0.86 -15.06
CA SER A 64 0.38 2.02 -14.50
C SER A 64 -0.30 1.66 -13.19
N LEU A 65 -0.96 0.49 -13.11
CA LEU A 65 -1.55 -0.02 -11.87
C LEU A 65 -0.50 -0.23 -10.77
N LYS A 66 0.67 -0.78 -11.10
CA LYS A 66 1.79 -0.92 -10.14
C LYS A 66 2.28 0.43 -9.60
N LYS A 67 2.31 1.47 -10.43
CA LYS A 67 2.69 2.83 -9.98
C LYS A 67 1.68 3.38 -8.97
N VAL A 68 0.38 3.18 -9.21
CA VAL A 68 -0.68 3.59 -8.29
C VAL A 68 -0.59 2.82 -6.97
N GLU A 69 -0.41 1.50 -7.04
CA GLU A 69 -0.21 0.65 -5.87
C GLU A 69 0.98 1.12 -5.03
N PHE A 70 2.13 1.36 -5.68
CA PHE A 70 3.33 1.86 -5.01
C PHE A 70 3.08 3.22 -4.34
N ALA A 71 2.40 4.15 -5.02
CA ALA A 71 2.06 5.45 -4.45
C ALA A 71 1.18 5.32 -3.20
N MET A 72 0.18 4.42 -3.21
CA MET A 72 -0.65 4.16 -2.03
C MET A 72 0.17 3.59 -0.86
N VAL A 73 1.01 2.59 -1.12
CA VAL A 73 1.89 1.99 -0.10
C VAL A 73 2.82 3.05 0.49
N PHE A 74 3.37 3.93 -0.35
CA PHE A 74 4.25 5.01 0.08
C PHE A 74 3.55 6.07 0.94
N ILE A 75 2.31 6.44 0.60
CA ILE A 75 1.51 7.35 1.44
C ILE A 75 1.22 6.72 2.80
N ILE A 76 0.79 5.45 2.81
CA ILE A 76 0.54 4.70 4.05
C ILE A 76 1.80 4.63 4.91
N PHE A 77 2.95 4.45 4.28
CA PHE A 77 4.25 4.45 4.96
C PHE A 77 4.53 5.80 5.65
N ILE A 78 4.41 6.92 4.94
CA ILE A 78 4.62 8.26 5.51
C ILE A 78 3.65 8.51 6.69
N LEU A 79 2.39 8.10 6.55
CA LEU A 79 1.40 8.24 7.61
C LEU A 79 1.78 7.42 8.85
N ASN A 80 2.29 6.20 8.67
CA ASN A 80 2.77 5.38 9.78
C ASN A 80 3.96 6.01 10.50
N VAL A 81 4.95 6.52 9.76
CA VAL A 81 6.12 7.19 10.35
C VAL A 81 5.72 8.45 11.10
N THR A 82 4.85 9.28 10.51
CA THR A 82 4.35 10.52 11.15
C THR A 82 3.57 10.22 12.43
N LYS A 83 2.66 9.24 12.39
CA LYS A 83 1.90 8.81 13.58
C LYS A 83 2.82 8.21 14.65
N GLY A 84 3.79 7.40 14.24
CA GLY A 84 4.81 6.83 15.12
C GLY A 84 5.57 7.94 15.86
N TYR A 85 6.08 8.93 15.12
CA TYR A 85 6.76 10.08 15.72
C TYR A 85 5.89 10.83 16.74
N SER A 86 4.68 11.22 16.35
CA SER A 86 3.77 11.95 17.23
C SER A 86 3.39 11.15 18.48
N SER A 87 3.09 9.86 18.32
CA SER A 87 2.73 8.97 19.42
C SER A 87 3.89 8.76 20.40
N ILE A 88 5.10 8.49 19.89
CA ILE A 88 6.31 8.34 20.69
C ILE A 88 6.60 9.61 21.48
N ASN A 89 6.57 10.77 20.81
CA ASN A 89 6.87 12.04 21.46
C ASN A 89 5.85 12.36 22.56
N LEU A 90 4.56 12.09 22.31
CA LEU A 90 3.51 12.29 23.30
C LEU A 90 3.66 11.33 24.49
N SER A 91 3.96 10.07 24.24
CA SER A 91 4.21 9.03 25.26
C SER A 91 5.43 9.31 26.13
N LEU A 92 6.49 9.87 25.55
CA LEU A 92 7.68 10.28 26.31
C LEU A 92 7.46 11.59 27.06
N MET A 93 6.73 12.54 26.47
CA MET A 93 6.42 13.82 27.10
C MET A 93 5.50 13.65 28.31
N SER A 94 4.49 12.77 28.23
CA SER A 94 3.61 12.46 29.37
C SER A 94 4.38 11.80 30.53
N ARG A 95 5.45 11.07 30.23
CA ARG A 95 6.32 10.40 31.22
C ARG A 95 7.55 11.22 31.62
N LYS A 96 7.65 12.47 31.19
CA LYS A 96 8.81 13.33 31.48
C LYS A 96 9.05 13.52 32.98
N LYS A 97 7.98 13.65 33.79
CA LYS A 97 8.07 13.77 35.26
C LYS A 97 8.57 12.48 35.91
N GLU A 98 8.11 11.32 35.44
CA GLU A 98 8.56 10.00 35.89
C GLU A 98 10.05 9.81 35.58
N ILE A 99 10.46 10.09 34.33
CA ILE A 99 11.86 10.03 33.88
C ILE A 99 12.76 10.94 34.73
N GLY A 100 12.33 12.19 34.97
CA GLY A 100 13.06 13.15 35.79
C GLY A 100 13.19 12.71 37.25
N SER A 101 12.14 12.10 37.82
CA SER A 101 12.15 11.54 39.17
C SER A 101 13.15 10.39 39.29
N LEU A 102 13.08 9.39 38.40
CA LEU A 102 14.00 8.25 38.38
C LEU A 102 15.46 8.69 38.22
N TYR A 103 15.70 9.67 37.35
CA TYR A 103 17.03 10.24 37.17
C TYR A 103 17.51 10.99 38.42
N SER A 104 16.63 11.74 39.10
CA SER A 104 16.97 12.43 40.36
C SER A 104 17.27 11.48 41.53
N CYS A 105 16.69 10.27 41.51
CA CYS A 105 17.00 9.21 42.46
C CYS A 105 18.37 8.56 42.21
N GLY A 106 19.15 9.04 41.23
CA GLY A 106 20.49 8.54 40.93
C GLY A 106 20.54 7.31 40.02
N MET A 107 19.44 6.99 39.33
CA MET A 107 19.43 5.89 38.36
C MET A 107 20.28 6.24 37.14
N ASP A 108 21.09 5.29 36.69
CA ASP A 108 21.97 5.49 35.55
C ASP A 108 21.20 5.75 34.25
N VAL A 109 21.75 6.64 33.41
CA VAL A 109 21.12 7.07 32.16
C VAL A 109 20.97 5.91 31.17
N ASP A 110 21.94 5.00 31.13
CA ASP A 110 21.92 3.87 30.21
C ASP A 110 20.99 2.75 30.70
N GLU A 111 20.86 2.58 32.01
CA GLU A 111 19.84 1.72 32.61
C GLU A 111 18.41 2.21 32.28
N LEU A 112 18.17 3.51 32.48
CA LEU A 112 16.91 4.18 32.13
C LEU A 112 16.57 4.03 30.63
N LYS A 113 17.55 4.24 29.74
CA LYS A 113 17.37 3.99 28.29
C LYS A 113 16.97 2.55 28.01
N ASN A 114 17.56 1.58 28.70
CA ASN A 114 17.30 0.17 28.44
C ASN A 114 15.90 -0.25 28.89
N ILE A 115 15.43 0.24 30.05
CA ILE A 115 14.07 -0.02 30.57
C ILE A 115 13.03 0.48 29.55
N TYR A 116 13.10 1.77 29.20
CA TYR A 116 12.16 2.39 28.28
C TYR A 116 12.22 1.80 26.86
N ARG A 117 13.43 1.42 26.38
CA ARG A 117 13.58 0.73 25.10
C ARG A 117 12.92 -0.66 25.11
N LYS A 118 13.09 -1.44 26.18
CA LYS A 118 12.46 -2.77 26.30
C LYS A 118 10.94 -2.67 26.34
N GLU A 119 10.42 -1.70 27.08
CA GLU A 119 8.98 -1.43 27.14
C GLU A 119 8.43 -1.08 25.76
N PHE A 120 9.10 -0.16 25.05
CA PHE A 120 8.71 0.23 23.69
C PHE A 120 8.73 -0.95 22.72
N ILE A 121 9.75 -1.81 22.78
CA ILE A 121 9.82 -3.05 21.99
C ILE A 121 8.58 -3.92 22.25
N GLY A 122 8.18 -4.05 23.53
CA GLY A 122 6.98 -4.80 23.92
C GLY A 122 5.69 -4.21 23.36
N GLU A 123 5.53 -2.89 23.38
CA GLU A 123 4.38 -2.19 22.77
C GLU A 123 4.32 -2.40 21.25
N GLN A 124 5.47 -2.38 20.59
CA GLN A 124 5.53 -2.61 19.15
C GLN A 124 5.17 -4.06 18.77
N ILE A 125 5.57 -5.06 19.58
CA ILE A 125 5.15 -6.45 19.38
C ILE A 125 3.62 -6.59 19.50
N LYS A 126 3.02 -5.96 20.52
CA LYS A 126 1.55 -5.95 20.66
C LYS A 126 0.86 -5.32 19.44
N SER A 127 1.40 -4.20 18.96
CA SER A 127 0.89 -3.51 17.77
C SER A 127 0.97 -4.37 16.52
N PHE A 128 2.06 -5.13 16.36
CA PHE A 128 2.22 -6.08 15.25
C PHE A 128 1.17 -7.21 15.29
N ILE A 129 0.89 -7.76 16.48
CA ILE A 129 -0.15 -8.78 16.65
C ILE A 129 -1.52 -8.21 16.25
N VAL A 130 -1.85 -7.00 16.70
CA VAL A 130 -3.10 -6.31 16.33
C VAL A 130 -3.19 -6.14 14.81
N ALA A 131 -2.13 -5.70 14.15
CA ALA A 131 -2.10 -5.57 12.69
C ALA A 131 -2.37 -6.91 11.97
N GLY A 132 -1.82 -8.01 12.47
CA GLY A 132 -2.08 -9.36 11.95
C GLY A 132 -3.56 -9.75 12.09
N ILE A 133 -4.16 -9.52 13.26
CA ILE A 133 -5.58 -9.80 13.50
C ILE A 133 -6.47 -8.92 12.61
N THR A 134 -6.15 -7.62 12.49
CA THR A 134 -6.89 -6.70 11.62
C THR A 134 -6.81 -7.13 10.16
N THR A 135 -5.65 -7.59 9.69
CA THR A 135 -5.46 -8.09 8.32
C THR A 135 -6.38 -9.29 8.04
N LEU A 136 -6.44 -10.26 8.97
CA LEU A 136 -7.38 -11.38 8.87
C LEU A 136 -8.84 -10.91 8.87
N GLY A 137 -9.19 -9.93 9.72
CA GLY A 137 -10.52 -9.33 9.75
C GLY A 137 -10.91 -8.71 8.41
N VAL A 138 -10.01 -7.97 7.77
CA VAL A 138 -10.24 -7.39 6.44
C VAL A 138 -10.41 -8.47 5.38
N MET A 139 -9.59 -9.53 5.40
CA MET A 139 -9.75 -10.66 4.48
C MET A 139 -11.13 -11.32 4.59
N ILE A 140 -11.64 -11.47 5.82
CA ILE A 140 -12.99 -11.99 6.05
C ILE A 140 -14.03 -11.08 5.40
N VAL A 141 -13.95 -9.77 5.61
CA VAL A 141 -14.89 -8.80 5.00
C VAL A 141 -14.84 -8.87 3.47
N ILE A 142 -13.65 -8.89 2.88
CA ILE A 142 -13.48 -9.00 1.41
C ILE A 142 -14.14 -10.29 0.91
N SER A 143 -13.94 -11.41 1.59
CA SER A 143 -14.51 -12.70 1.18
C SER A 143 -16.05 -12.74 1.18
N ARG A 144 -16.70 -11.83 1.93
CA ARG A 144 -18.16 -11.70 1.96
C ARG A 144 -18.71 -10.83 0.83
N ILE A 145 -17.94 -9.84 0.38
CA ILE A 145 -18.35 -8.88 -0.64
C ILE A 145 -17.99 -9.39 -2.04
N ALA A 146 -16.85 -10.06 -2.17
CA ALA A 146 -16.33 -10.56 -3.44
C ALA A 146 -16.56 -12.08 -3.58
N PRO A 147 -17.61 -12.53 -4.31
CA PRO A 147 -17.95 -13.95 -4.42
C PRO A 147 -16.85 -14.80 -5.10
N ASN A 148 -15.99 -14.16 -5.89
CA ASN A 148 -14.87 -14.82 -6.58
C ASN A 148 -13.61 -14.98 -5.69
N LEU A 149 -13.59 -14.36 -4.50
CA LEU A 149 -12.43 -14.34 -3.61
C LEU A 149 -12.77 -15.04 -2.29
N SER A 150 -12.65 -16.37 -2.27
CA SER A 150 -12.82 -17.12 -1.03
C SER A 150 -11.71 -16.80 -0.02
N LEU A 151 -12.01 -16.93 1.27
CA LEU A 151 -11.05 -16.67 2.35
C LEU A 151 -9.77 -17.50 2.20
N ILE A 152 -9.88 -18.75 1.74
CA ILE A 152 -8.73 -19.65 1.51
C ILE A 152 -7.82 -19.08 0.42
N ILE A 153 -8.39 -18.53 -0.65
CA ILE A 153 -7.62 -17.90 -1.73
C ILE A 153 -6.91 -16.66 -1.18
N LEU A 154 -7.61 -15.80 -0.45
CA LEU A 154 -7.03 -14.59 0.13
C LEU A 154 -5.85 -14.91 1.06
N ILE A 155 -5.98 -15.89 1.95
CA ILE A 155 -4.89 -16.32 2.84
C ILE A 155 -3.73 -16.88 2.01
N ARG A 156 -3.99 -17.80 1.06
CA ARG A 156 -2.91 -18.46 0.31
C ARG A 156 -2.10 -17.50 -0.58
N TYR A 157 -2.76 -16.51 -1.18
CA TYR A 157 -2.13 -15.59 -2.13
C TYR A 157 -1.75 -14.24 -1.52
N TYR A 158 -1.98 -14.04 -0.23
CA TYR A 158 -1.50 -12.84 0.46
C TYR A 158 0.03 -12.78 0.45
N ASP A 159 0.59 -11.62 0.11
CA ASP A 159 2.04 -11.43 0.10
C ASP A 159 2.57 -11.20 1.52
N TYR A 160 2.75 -12.30 2.25
CA TYR A 160 3.32 -12.29 3.60
C TYR A 160 4.74 -11.73 3.64
N LYS A 161 5.52 -11.86 2.56
CA LYS A 161 6.89 -11.35 2.52
C LYS A 161 6.88 -9.83 2.48
N LEU A 162 6.02 -9.26 1.64
CA LEU A 162 5.85 -7.81 1.56
C LEU A 162 5.29 -7.25 2.87
N PHE A 163 4.30 -7.91 3.47
CA PHE A 163 3.78 -7.53 4.79
C PHE A 163 4.87 -7.52 5.87
N LEU A 164 5.65 -8.60 5.99
CA LEU A 164 6.72 -8.70 6.99
C LEU A 164 7.83 -7.69 6.72
N GLY A 165 8.27 -7.56 5.46
CA GLY A 165 9.30 -6.61 5.06
C GLY A 165 8.89 -5.18 5.40
N PHE A 166 7.67 -4.78 5.04
CA PHE A 166 7.13 -3.47 5.36
C PHE A 166 7.06 -3.24 6.88
N SER A 167 6.58 -4.21 7.63
CA SER A 167 6.46 -4.14 9.09
C SER A 167 7.83 -3.94 9.76
N ILE A 168 8.86 -4.65 9.30
CA ILE A 168 10.23 -4.52 9.81
C ILE A 168 10.77 -3.11 9.56
N VAL A 169 10.57 -2.56 8.37
CA VAL A 169 11.04 -1.20 8.01
C VAL A 169 10.38 -0.15 8.90
N VAL A 170 9.05 -0.22 9.05
CA VAL A 170 8.30 0.70 9.93
C VAL A 170 8.77 0.59 11.37
N TYR A 171 8.95 -0.63 11.88
CA TYR A 171 9.45 -0.88 13.22
C TYR A 171 10.85 -0.30 13.44
N ALA A 172 11.77 -0.52 12.51
CA ALA A 172 13.13 -0.02 12.59
C ALA A 172 13.16 1.51 12.66
N ILE A 173 12.34 2.18 11.85
CA ILE A 173 12.23 3.65 11.86
C ILE A 173 11.63 4.14 13.17
N ASN A 174 10.56 3.51 13.65
CA ASN A 174 9.95 3.85 14.94
C ASN A 174 10.94 3.70 16.09
N LEU A 175 11.76 2.64 16.09
CA LEU A 175 12.80 2.42 17.10
C LEU A 175 13.90 3.50 17.04
N LEU A 176 14.30 3.92 15.83
CA LEU A 176 15.24 5.03 15.66
C LEU A 176 14.68 6.33 16.21
N ILE A 177 13.44 6.67 15.83
CA ILE A 177 12.73 7.86 16.32
C ILE A 177 12.65 7.84 17.84
N TYR A 178 12.31 6.69 18.43
CA TYR A 178 12.26 6.52 19.87
C TYR A 178 13.60 6.78 20.53
N LYS A 179 14.68 6.18 20.01
CA LYS A 179 16.04 6.35 20.54
C LYS A 179 16.46 7.82 20.52
N PHE A 180 16.21 8.54 19.43
CA PHE A 180 16.54 9.96 19.32
C PHE A 180 15.66 10.84 20.22
N SER A 181 14.37 10.54 20.32
CA SER A 181 13.43 11.30 21.13
C SER A 181 13.73 11.16 22.62
N LEU A 182 14.04 9.94 23.08
CA LEU A 182 14.42 9.68 24.47
C LEU A 182 15.75 10.34 24.82
N LYS A 183 16.77 10.22 23.94
CA LYS A 183 18.06 10.91 24.13
C LYS A 183 17.86 12.41 24.31
N ARG A 184 17.04 13.05 23.46
CA ARG A 184 16.75 14.49 23.54
C ARG A 184 16.11 14.92 24.87
N ILE A 185 15.34 14.05 25.53
CA ILE A 185 14.75 14.34 26.84
C ILE A 185 15.80 14.22 27.93
N LEU A 186 16.62 13.18 27.88
CA LEU A 186 17.67 12.91 28.88
C LEU A 186 18.82 13.92 28.83
N ASP A 187 19.08 14.54 27.68
CA ASP A 187 20.09 15.59 27.55
C ASP A 187 19.68 16.92 28.21
N ARG A 188 18.46 17.04 28.78
CA ARG A 188 18.00 18.24 29.49
C ARG A 188 18.32 18.19 30.99
N PRO A 189 18.55 19.34 31.66
CA PRO A 189 18.73 19.38 33.11
C PRO A 189 17.54 18.76 33.85
N THR A 190 17.79 17.97 34.89
CA THR A 190 16.75 17.26 35.66
C THR A 190 15.69 18.20 36.23
N ILE A 191 16.10 19.41 36.64
CA ILE A 191 15.20 20.46 37.13
C ILE A 191 14.18 20.87 36.05
N ASP A 192 14.58 20.95 34.79
CA ASP A 192 13.68 21.28 33.68
C ASP A 192 12.76 20.11 33.29
N LEU A 193 13.10 18.89 33.71
CA LEU A 193 12.23 17.72 33.55
C LEU A 193 11.09 17.74 34.58
N ILE A 194 11.41 18.09 35.83
CA ILE A 194 10.47 18.06 36.97
C ILE A 194 9.62 19.33 37.04
N ARG A 195 10.18 20.51 36.73
CA ARG A 195 9.53 21.82 36.86
C ARG A 195 8.44 22.11 35.81
N THR A 196 8.14 21.16 34.92
CA THR A 196 7.09 21.36 33.91
C THR A 196 5.74 21.56 34.64
N GLU A 197 5.18 22.77 34.53
CA GLU A 197 3.87 23.18 35.07
C GLU A 197 2.81 22.10 34.81
#